data_AF-A0A6I1TU61-F1
#
_entry.id   AF-A0A6I1TU61-F1
#
_cell.length_a   1.000
_cell.length_b   1.000
_cell.length_c   1.000
_cell.angle_alpha   90.00
_cell.angle_beta   90.00
_cell.angle_gamma   90.00
#
_symmetry.space_group_name_H-M   'P 1'
#
loop_
_entity.id
_entity.type
_entity.pdbx_description
1 polymer ?
#
loop_
_entity_poly.entity_id
_entity_poly.type
_entity_poly.pdbx_seq_one_letter_code
_entity_poly.pdbx_strand_id
1 'polypeptide(L)'
;MNKYKELIGLIEDNNLEIQSKKCYDPQSAWTGKHLWIVDKKKQDKIFDLSGNGYCFDDKSVDEAIEEVKKYLSLKNMNTFDAFKKWVDKNAKPQK
;
A
#
# COMPACT_ATOMS: atom_id res chain seq x y z
N MET A 1 -21.08 -2.65 1.35
CA MET A 1 -20.43 -1.34 1.09
C MET A 1 -19.77 -1.44 -0.29
N ASN A 2 -19.75 -0.37 -1.10
CA ASN A 2 -19.03 -0.38 -2.38
C ASN A 2 -17.51 -0.40 -2.11
N LYS A 3 -16.73 -1.20 -2.85
CA LYS A 3 -15.27 -1.29 -2.74
C LYS A 3 -14.54 0.05 -2.81
N TYR A 4 -15.03 1.01 -3.61
CA TYR A 4 -14.41 2.35 -3.65
C TYR A 4 -14.56 3.08 -2.31
N LYS A 5 -15.75 2.99 -1.68
CA LYS A 5 -15.98 3.58 -0.35
C LYS A 5 -15.18 2.86 0.73
N GLU A 6 -15.03 1.55 0.59
CA GLU A 6 -14.19 0.76 1.51
C GLU A 6 -12.73 1.20 1.47
N LEU A 7 -12.15 1.33 0.27
CA LEU A 7 -10.77 1.78 0.12
C LEU A 7 -10.56 3.18 0.69
N ILE A 8 -11.49 4.12 0.41
CA ILE A 8 -11.42 5.48 0.97
C ILE A 8 -11.51 5.45 2.49
N GLY A 9 -12.44 4.69 3.07
CA GLY A 9 -12.55 4.55 4.52
C GLY A 9 -11.27 3.99 5.14
N LEU A 10 -10.70 2.92 4.58
CA LEU A 10 -9.42 2.37 5.04
C LEU A 10 -8.29 3.41 5.02
N ILE A 11 -8.24 4.26 3.99
CA ILE A 11 -7.21 5.29 3.84
C ILE A 11 -7.39 6.39 4.90
N GLU A 12 -8.59 6.95 4.99
CA GLU A 12 -8.92 8.07 5.88
C GLU A 12 -8.81 7.68 7.36
N ASP A 13 -9.34 6.51 7.73
CA ASP A 13 -9.37 6.03 9.12
C ASP A 13 -7.97 5.66 9.67
N ASN A 14 -7.00 5.38 8.79
CA ASN A 14 -5.69 4.86 9.19
C ASN A 14 -4.52 5.82 8.90
N ASN A 15 -4.81 7.09 8.63
CA ASN A 15 -3.82 8.13 8.34
C ASN A 15 -2.91 7.76 7.16
N LEU A 16 -3.51 7.17 6.12
CA LEU A 16 -2.86 6.93 4.84
C LEU A 16 -3.23 8.07 3.87
N GLU A 17 -2.56 8.15 2.73
CA GLU A 17 -2.94 9.04 1.62
C GLU A 17 -2.58 8.45 0.27
N ILE A 18 -3.16 9.02 -0.79
CA ILE A 18 -2.74 8.77 -2.17
C ILE A 18 -1.79 9.89 -2.59
N GLN A 19 -0.53 9.53 -2.83
CA GLN A 19 0.45 10.41 -3.45
C GLN A 19 0.53 10.18 -4.94
N SER A 20 0.82 11.25 -5.67
CA SER A 20 0.71 11.27 -7.11
C SER A 20 1.99 11.85 -7.73
N LYS A 21 2.61 11.14 -8.67
CA LYS A 21 3.87 11.58 -9.30
C LYS A 21 3.85 11.28 -10.80
N LYS A 22 4.14 12.29 -11.62
CA LYS A 22 4.31 12.09 -13.08
C LYS A 22 5.49 11.16 -13.34
N CYS A 23 5.34 10.27 -14.30
CA CYS A 23 6.40 9.40 -14.82
C CYS A 23 6.48 9.48 -16.34
N TYR A 24 7.69 9.23 -16.85
CA TYR A 24 8.01 9.24 -18.26
C TYR A 24 8.92 8.04 -18.54
N ASP A 25 8.56 7.24 -19.55
CA ASP A 25 9.39 6.17 -20.07
C ASP A 25 10.05 6.63 -21.38
N PRO A 26 11.37 6.87 -21.40
CA PRO A 26 12.08 7.33 -22.59
C PRO A 26 12.12 6.30 -23.72
N GLN A 27 11.97 5.00 -23.43
CA GLN A 27 12.04 3.96 -24.47
C GLN A 27 10.78 3.94 -25.34
N SER A 28 9.62 4.16 -24.73
CA SER A 28 8.33 4.20 -25.42
C SER A 28 7.80 5.61 -25.66
N ALA A 29 8.48 6.64 -25.15
CA ALA A 29 8.01 8.02 -25.02
C ALA A 29 6.67 8.15 -24.26
N TRP A 30 6.30 7.12 -23.50
CA TRP A 30 5.06 7.11 -22.74
C TRP A 30 5.14 8.07 -21.56
N THR A 31 4.02 8.75 -21.27
CA THR A 31 3.85 9.58 -20.08
C THR A 31 2.64 9.14 -19.29
N GLY A 32 2.73 9.23 -17.97
CA GLY A 32 1.56 9.03 -17.11
C GLY A 32 1.89 9.34 -15.67
N LYS A 33 1.25 8.62 -14.75
CA LYS A 33 1.18 9.08 -13.37
C LYS A 33 1.10 7.91 -12.39
N HIS A 34 2.09 7.82 -11.53
CA HIS A 34 2.00 6.95 -10.36
C HIS A 34 0.96 7.45 -9.37
N LEU A 35 0.21 6.52 -8.80
CA LEU A 35 -0.78 6.74 -7.76
C LEU A 35 -0.47 5.78 -6.59
N TRP A 36 0.34 6.23 -5.65
CA TRP A 36 0.78 5.41 -4.52
C TRP A 36 -0.10 5.62 -3.31
N ILE A 37 -0.60 4.54 -2.72
CA ILE A 37 -1.10 4.57 -1.34
C ILE A 37 0.12 4.53 -0.41
N VAL A 38 0.21 5.49 0.51
CA VAL A 38 1.36 5.62 1.42
C VAL A 38 0.92 5.80 2.87
N ASP A 39 1.75 5.35 3.81
CA ASP A 39 1.62 5.74 5.22
C ASP A 39 2.21 7.15 5.42
N LYS A 40 1.39 8.11 5.85
CA LYS A 40 1.82 9.51 6.04
C LYS A 40 2.98 9.66 7.02
N LYS A 41 3.05 8.85 8.08
CA LYS A 41 4.06 8.97 9.14
C LYS A 41 5.40 8.38 8.70
N LYS A 42 5.39 7.20 8.08
CA LYS A 42 6.61 6.49 7.69
C LYS A 42 7.07 6.81 6.27
N GLN A 43 6.17 7.36 5.45
CA GLN A 43 6.35 7.52 4.01
C GLN A 43 6.59 6.19 3.28
N ASP A 44 6.14 5.08 3.89
CA ASP A 44 6.20 3.75 3.29
C ASP A 44 5.15 3.64 2.18
N LYS A 45 5.59 3.22 0.98
CA LYS A 45 4.69 2.90 -0.12
C LYS A 45 4.03 1.55 0.14
N ILE A 46 2.71 1.53 0.12
CA ILE A 46 1.90 0.34 0.40
C ILE A 46 1.51 -0.32 -0.92
N PHE A 47 0.97 0.44 -1.86
CA PHE A 47 0.44 -0.10 -3.12
C PHE A 47 0.47 0.93 -4.25
N ASP A 48 0.69 0.49 -5.51
CA ASP A 48 0.55 1.32 -6.71
C ASP A 48 -0.80 1.07 -7.38
N LEU A 49 -1.72 2.03 -7.28
CA LEU A 49 -3.01 1.96 -7.98
C LEU A 49 -2.85 2.05 -9.50
N SER A 50 -1.76 2.63 -9.99
CA SER A 50 -1.59 2.92 -11.42
C SER A 50 -0.88 1.82 -12.20
N GLY A 51 -0.54 0.68 -11.57
CA GLY A 51 0.18 -0.39 -12.24
C GLY A 51 1.47 0.10 -12.89
N ASN A 52 2.35 0.74 -12.10
CA ASN A 52 3.60 1.37 -12.55
C ASN A 52 3.40 2.63 -13.41
N GLY A 53 2.37 3.41 -13.12
CA GLY A 53 2.04 4.66 -13.80
C GLY A 53 1.15 4.49 -15.02
N TYR A 54 0.97 3.26 -15.50
CA TYR A 54 0.35 2.94 -16.79
C TYR A 54 -1.17 3.13 -16.81
N CYS A 55 -1.90 2.50 -15.89
CA CYS A 55 -3.36 2.53 -15.84
C CYS A 55 -3.89 2.30 -14.43
N PHE A 56 -4.87 3.11 -14.02
CA PHE A 56 -5.66 2.86 -12.82
C PHE A 56 -6.98 2.20 -13.24
N ASP A 57 -7.13 0.91 -12.94
CA ASP A 57 -8.31 0.11 -13.30
C ASP A 57 -9.07 -0.40 -12.07
N ASP A 58 -10.25 -0.95 -12.33
CA ASP A 58 -11.15 -1.44 -11.29
C ASP A 58 -10.57 -2.62 -10.47
N LYS A 59 -9.69 -3.44 -11.08
CA LYS A 59 -9.05 -4.60 -10.44
C LYS A 59 -8.00 -4.14 -9.44
N SER A 60 -7.28 -3.07 -9.75
CA SER A 60 -6.28 -2.47 -8.85
C SER A 60 -6.89 -2.00 -7.53
N VAL A 61 -8.19 -1.68 -7.49
CA VAL A 61 -8.91 -1.32 -6.26
C VAL A 61 -9.05 -2.53 -5.32
N ASP A 62 -9.39 -3.69 -5.85
CA ASP A 62 -9.54 -4.91 -5.04
C ASP A 62 -8.19 -5.33 -4.44
N GLU A 63 -7.13 -5.30 -5.25
CA GLU A 63 -5.75 -5.57 -4.81
C GLU A 63 -5.27 -4.55 -3.77
N ALA A 64 -5.57 -3.26 -3.96
CA ALA A 64 -5.25 -2.21 -3.01
C ALA A 64 -5.92 -2.42 -1.65
N ILE A 65 -7.20 -2.83 -1.62
CA ILE A 65 -7.91 -3.13 -0.38
C ILE A 65 -7.23 -4.29 0.37
N GLU A 66 -6.86 -5.37 -0.34
CA GLU A 66 -6.17 -6.50 0.29
C GLU A 66 -4.81 -6.09 0.87
N GLU A 67 -3.99 -5.37 0.11
CA GLU A 67 -2.66 -4.95 0.54
C GLU A 67 -2.72 -3.92 1.69
N VAL A 68 -3.68 -2.98 1.67
CA VAL A 68 -3.90 -2.06 2.79
C VAL A 68 -4.33 -2.83 4.04
N LYS A 69 -5.25 -3.78 3.95
CA LYS A 69 -5.64 -4.61 5.11
C LYS A 69 -4.46 -5.43 5.66
N LYS A 70 -3.64 -6.03 4.79
CA LYS A 70 -2.41 -6.74 5.18
C LYS A 70 -1.46 -5.78 5.90
N TYR A 71 -1.22 -4.60 5.34
CA TYR A 71 -0.38 -3.57 5.94
C TYR A 71 -0.85 -3.18 7.35
N LEU A 72 -2.15 -2.89 7.52
CA LEU A 72 -2.74 -2.51 8.80
C LEU A 72 -2.69 -3.64 9.83
N SER A 73 -2.93 -4.89 9.41
CA SER A 73 -2.80 -6.07 10.28
C SER A 73 -1.38 -6.23 10.83
N LEU A 74 -0.38 -6.03 9.96
CA LEU A 74 1.03 -6.06 10.33
C LEU A 74 1.41 -4.89 11.25
N LYS A 75 0.92 -3.68 10.95
CA LYS A 75 1.20 -2.45 11.70
C LYS A 75 0.60 -2.48 13.11
N ASN A 76 -0.64 -2.94 13.23
CA ASN A 76 -1.35 -3.00 14.51
C ASN A 76 -1.04 -4.25 15.33
N MET A 77 -0.22 -5.18 14.79
CA MET A 77 0.09 -6.47 15.42
C MET A 77 -1.16 -7.31 15.75
N ASN A 78 -2.22 -7.18 14.95
CA ASN A 78 -3.53 -7.76 15.27
C ASN A 78 -3.60 -9.28 14.99
N THR A 79 -2.57 -9.88 14.39
CA THR A 79 -2.55 -11.30 14.01
C THR A 79 -1.29 -12.01 14.50
N PHE A 80 -1.39 -13.32 14.72
CA PHE A 80 -0.23 -14.14 15.09
C PHE A 80 0.87 -14.09 14.02
N ASP A 81 0.52 -14.04 12.74
CA ASP A 81 1.50 -13.89 11.66
C ASP A 81 2.24 -12.55 11.70
N ALA A 82 1.55 -11.46 12.03
CA ALA A 82 2.19 -10.16 12.25
C ALA A 82 3.18 -10.23 13.40
N PHE A 83 2.75 -10.81 14.53
CA PHE A 83 3.62 -11.03 15.69
C PHE A 83 4.84 -11.88 15.33
N LYS A 84 4.64 -13.02 14.66
CA LYS A 84 5.71 -13.91 14.21
C LYS A 84 6.75 -13.18 13.36
N LYS A 85 6.33 -12.43 12.33
CA LYS A 85 7.25 -11.63 11.50
C LYS A 85 8.06 -10.61 12.30
N TRP A 86 7.43 -9.98 13.30
CA TRP A 86 8.14 -9.05 14.17
C TRP A 86 9.14 -9.77 15.06
N VAL A 87 8.78 -10.92 15.64
CA VAL A 87 9.69 -11.75 16.43
C VAL A 87 10.88 -12.17 15.58
N ASP A 88 10.66 -12.69 14.38
CA ASP A 88 11.75 -13.12 13.47
C ASP A 88 12.72 -11.96 13.14
N LYS A 89 12.21 -10.73 13.01
CA LYS A 89 13.02 -9.55 12.72
C LYS A 89 13.78 -9.01 13.94
N ASN A 90 13.27 -9.22 15.16
CA ASN A 90 13.78 -8.58 16.38
C ASN A 90 14.42 -9.54 17.39
N ALA A 91 14.23 -10.85 17.23
CA ALA A 91 14.84 -11.86 18.09
C ALA A 91 16.37 -11.79 17.97
N LYS A 92 17.04 -11.78 19.12
CA LYS A 92 18.52 -11.80 19.18
C LYS A 92 18.99 -13.25 19.34
N PRO A 93 20.10 -13.64 18.68
CA PRO A 93 20.67 -14.96 18.89
C PRO A 93 21.09 -15.16 20.34
N GLN A 94 20.90 -16.37 20.85
CA GLN A 94 21.35 -16.76 22.18
C GLN A 94 22.88 -16.73 22.22
N LYS A 95 23.44 -16.21 23.33
CA LYS A 95 24.89 -16.20 23.56
C LYS A 95 25.40 -17.56 23.98
#